data_AF-A0A812Y7M3-F1
#
_entry.id   AF-A0A812Y7M3-F1
#
_cell.length_a   1.000
_cell.length_b   1.000
_cell.length_c   1.000
_cell.angle_alpha   90.00
_cell.angle_beta   90.00
_cell.angle_gamma   90.00
#
_symmetry.space_group_name_H-M   'P 1'
#
loop_
_entity.id
_entity.type
_entity.pdbx_description
1 polymer ?
#
loop_
_entity_poly.entity_id
_entity_poly.type
_entity_poly.pdbx_seq_one_letter_code
_entity_poly.pdbx_strand_id
1 'polypeptide(L)'
;TQIPSNATITPFHSMCYAPTPAKNITHFYTDDYMGEWAQPFWGNPGRQDLDVIRSLNVDALRLYGNDPRLNHVPFLNRAYELGLGVVVAISDYPYTQDPTGKCAADLPYDCFKEVRSQYSDMLRNGFATKSADGRMYYHPSIKAVILINEPELKITYNKTIAKESWSEG
;
A
#
# COMPACT_ATOMS: atom_id res chain seq x y z
N THR A 1 -10.39 1.38 -26.60
CA THR A 1 -9.03 1.26 -27.15
C THR A 1 -8.14 0.62 -26.11
N GLN A 2 -7.72 -0.64 -26.28
CA GLN A 2 -6.72 -1.23 -25.39
C GLN A 2 -5.38 -0.53 -25.65
N ILE A 3 -4.80 0.06 -24.60
CA ILE A 3 -3.43 0.55 -24.66
C ILE A 3 -2.56 -0.69 -24.40
N PRO A 4 -1.74 -1.13 -25.36
CA PRO A 4 -0.84 -2.25 -25.12
C PRO A 4 0.12 -1.88 -23.98
N SER A 5 0.16 -2.71 -22.94
CA SER A 5 1.10 -2.55 -21.85
C SER A 5 2.43 -3.16 -22.24
N ASN A 6 3.49 -2.36 -22.24
CA ASN A 6 4.86 -2.84 -22.41
C ASN A 6 5.48 -3.26 -21.07
N ALA A 7 4.69 -3.31 -19.99
CA ALA A 7 5.18 -3.66 -18.66
C ALA A 7 5.56 -5.14 -18.63
N THR A 8 6.86 -5.42 -18.51
CA THR A 8 7.36 -6.77 -18.22
C THR A 8 7.39 -6.95 -16.71
N ILE A 9 6.58 -7.87 -16.19
CA ILE A 9 6.67 -8.30 -14.79
C ILE A 9 7.71 -9.40 -14.72
N THR A 10 8.90 -9.09 -14.20
CA THR A 10 9.88 -10.10 -13.84
C THR A 10 9.43 -10.77 -12.53
N PRO A 11 9.49 -12.11 -12.42
CA PRO A 11 9.23 -12.78 -11.15
C PRO A 11 10.14 -12.25 -10.05
N PHE A 12 9.59 -12.10 -8.84
CA PHE A 12 10.34 -11.69 -7.66
C PHE A 12 9.82 -12.47 -6.43
N HIS A 13 10.71 -12.79 -5.49
CA HIS A 13 10.33 -13.40 -4.22
C HIS A 13 9.80 -12.29 -3.31
N SER A 14 8.56 -12.41 -2.86
CA SER A 14 7.94 -11.41 -2.00
C SER A 14 7.27 -11.98 -0.77
N MET A 15 7.11 -11.12 0.21
CA MET A 15 6.33 -11.39 1.42
C MET A 15 5.44 -10.21 1.78
N CYS A 16 4.38 -10.49 2.53
CA CYS A 16 3.58 -9.47 3.18
C CYS A 16 4.30 -8.98 4.44
N TYR A 17 4.23 -7.70 4.73
CA TYR A 17 4.87 -7.10 5.89
C TYR A 17 3.88 -6.21 6.67
N ALA A 18 3.67 -6.59 7.93
CA ALA A 18 2.90 -5.83 8.91
C ALA A 18 3.55 -6.05 10.28
N PRO A 19 4.38 -5.11 10.76
CA PRO A 19 5.18 -5.32 11.97
C PRO A 19 4.40 -5.14 13.27
N THR A 20 3.09 -5.44 13.28
CA THR A 20 2.18 -5.24 14.42
C THR A 20 2.73 -5.92 15.68
N PRO A 21 3.30 -5.16 16.63
CA PRO A 21 4.08 -5.74 17.74
C PRO A 21 3.15 -6.06 18.92
N ALA A 22 2.09 -6.82 18.68
CA ALA A 22 1.03 -6.97 19.67
C ALA A 22 0.57 -8.43 19.80
N LYS A 23 0.73 -8.98 21.01
CA LYS A 23 0.13 -10.28 21.39
C LYS A 23 -1.31 -10.13 21.90
N ASN A 24 -1.70 -8.91 22.26
CA ASN A 24 -3.02 -8.53 22.75
C ASN A 24 -3.55 -7.38 21.89
N ILE A 25 -4.85 -7.07 21.97
CA ILE A 25 -5.43 -5.92 21.25
C ILE A 25 -4.76 -4.63 21.71
N THR A 26 -4.18 -3.90 20.76
CA THR A 26 -3.55 -2.60 20.97
C THR A 26 -4.14 -1.59 19.99
N HIS A 27 -4.30 -0.35 20.45
CA HIS A 27 -4.76 0.75 19.60
C HIS A 27 -3.54 1.48 19.04
N PHE A 28 -3.17 1.16 17.79
CA PHE A 28 -2.23 1.96 17.03
C PHE A 28 -2.94 3.17 16.42
N TYR A 29 -2.19 4.23 16.19
CA TYR A 29 -2.69 5.47 15.58
C TYR A 29 -3.23 5.24 14.16
N THR A 30 -2.60 4.32 13.43
CA THR A 30 -2.92 3.94 12.05
C THR A 30 -2.33 2.55 11.77
N ASP A 31 -2.83 1.87 10.74
CA ASP A 31 -2.26 0.63 10.18
C ASP A 31 -1.21 0.88 9.09
N ASP A 32 -0.94 2.15 8.74
CA ASP A 32 0.15 2.55 7.85
C ASP A 32 1.51 2.48 8.54
N TYR A 33 2.21 1.36 8.36
CA TYR A 33 3.57 1.15 8.87
C TYR A 33 4.69 1.70 7.98
N MET A 34 4.38 2.35 6.86
CA MET A 34 5.38 3.09 6.07
C MET A 34 5.63 4.50 6.63
N GLY A 35 4.69 5.03 7.42
CA GLY A 35 4.85 6.31 8.09
C GLY A 35 6.06 6.37 9.04
N GLU A 36 6.58 7.59 9.25
CA GLU A 36 7.75 7.85 10.11
C GLU A 36 7.57 7.33 11.54
N TRP A 37 6.35 7.35 12.07
CA TRP A 37 6.02 6.85 13.41
C TRP A 37 6.41 5.37 13.59
N ALA A 38 6.40 4.58 12.51
CA ALA A 38 6.71 3.16 12.50
C ALA A 38 8.20 2.86 12.25
N GLN A 39 9.05 3.88 12.07
CA GLN A 39 10.50 3.71 11.84
C GLN A 39 11.21 2.80 12.84
N PRO A 40 10.89 2.82 14.16
CA PRO A 40 11.50 1.88 15.10
C PRO A 40 11.26 0.40 14.79
N PHE A 41 10.29 0.06 13.93
CA PHE A 41 10.08 -1.30 13.45
C PHE A 41 10.94 -1.61 12.22
N TRP A 42 10.82 -0.81 11.16
CA TRP A 42 11.38 -1.14 9.86
C TRP A 42 12.83 -0.66 9.65
N GLY A 43 13.31 0.31 10.43
CA GLY A 43 14.58 0.99 10.18
C GLY A 43 15.46 1.20 11.42
N ASN A 44 16.51 2.00 11.23
CA ASN A 44 17.45 2.42 12.28
C ASN A 44 17.05 3.80 12.82
N PRO A 45 17.11 4.05 14.15
CA PRO A 45 17.29 3.07 15.23
C PRO A 45 16.03 2.26 15.47
N GLY A 46 16.17 0.94 15.64
CA GLY A 46 15.02 0.07 15.78
C GLY A 46 15.31 -1.40 15.54
N ARG A 47 14.25 -2.16 15.30
CA ARG A 47 14.27 -3.59 15.00
C ARG A 47 14.92 -3.89 13.64
N GLN A 48 14.96 -2.90 12.74
CA GLN A 48 15.58 -3.02 11.41
C GLN A 48 14.97 -4.18 10.60
N ASP A 49 13.65 -4.31 10.60
CA ASP A 49 12.98 -5.41 9.93
C ASP A 49 13.34 -5.51 8.44
N LEU A 50 13.57 -4.37 7.76
CA LEU A 50 13.91 -4.39 6.34
C LEU A 50 15.28 -5.05 6.08
N ASP A 51 16.26 -4.87 6.97
CA ASP A 51 17.56 -5.55 6.89
C ASP A 51 17.40 -7.06 7.06
N VAL A 52 16.59 -7.47 8.04
CA VAL A 52 16.28 -8.88 8.29
C VAL A 52 15.57 -9.48 7.09
N ILE A 53 14.54 -8.81 6.55
CA ILE A 53 13.81 -9.26 5.35
C ILE A 53 14.76 -9.42 4.17
N ARG A 54 15.67 -8.47 3.95
CA ARG A 54 16.67 -8.58 2.89
C ARG A 54 17.60 -9.78 3.10
N SER A 55 17.99 -10.07 4.34
CA SER A 55 18.82 -11.23 4.69
C SER A 55 18.14 -12.58 4.39
N LEU A 56 16.81 -12.61 4.32
CA LEU A 56 16.03 -13.79 3.90
C LEU A 56 15.95 -13.96 2.36
N ASN A 57 16.74 -13.18 1.62
CA ASN A 57 16.76 -13.16 0.15
C ASN A 57 15.39 -12.82 -0.48
N VAL A 58 14.62 -11.96 0.20
CA VAL A 58 13.41 -11.36 -0.35
C VAL A 58 13.80 -10.22 -1.30
N ASP A 59 13.07 -10.12 -2.42
CA ASP A 59 13.26 -9.12 -3.46
C ASP A 59 12.29 -7.95 -3.31
N ALA A 60 11.07 -8.23 -2.81
CA ALA A 60 10.03 -7.22 -2.63
C ALA A 60 9.13 -7.51 -1.43
N LEU A 61 8.48 -6.48 -0.90
CA LEU A 61 7.52 -6.61 0.18
C LEU A 61 6.20 -5.92 -0.14
N ARG A 62 5.10 -6.47 0.37
CA ARG A 62 3.76 -5.91 0.26
C ARG A 62 3.32 -5.29 1.58
N LEU A 63 2.89 -4.03 1.55
CA LEU A 63 2.25 -3.35 2.68
C LEU A 63 0.78 -3.03 2.40
N TYR A 64 0.05 -2.78 3.47
CA TYR A 64 -1.39 -2.55 3.51
C TYR A 64 -1.71 -1.18 4.09
N GLY A 65 -2.89 -0.67 3.78
CA GLY A 65 -3.49 0.44 4.54
C GLY A 65 -2.77 1.78 4.46
N ASN A 66 -1.94 2.02 3.44
CA ASN A 66 -1.12 3.24 3.41
C ASN A 66 -2.02 4.49 3.37
N ASP A 67 -1.76 5.41 4.28
CA ASP A 67 -2.53 6.62 4.52
C ASP A 67 -1.99 7.74 3.63
N PRO A 68 -2.78 8.29 2.70
CA PRO A 68 -2.32 9.34 1.78
C PRO A 68 -1.82 10.61 2.45
N ARG A 69 -2.08 10.80 3.75
CA ARG A 69 -1.64 11.97 4.51
C ARG A 69 -0.23 11.83 5.06
N LEU A 70 0.32 10.61 5.14
CA LEU A 70 1.61 10.34 5.78
C LEU A 70 2.77 10.39 4.78
N ASN A 71 3.95 10.75 5.29
CA ASN A 71 5.17 10.77 4.51
C ASN A 71 5.76 9.35 4.41
N HIS A 72 5.86 8.85 3.19
CA HIS A 72 6.37 7.51 2.88
C HIS A 72 7.83 7.51 2.43
N VAL A 73 8.42 8.68 2.20
CA VAL A 73 9.79 8.81 1.65
C VAL A 73 10.83 8.07 2.48
N PRO A 74 10.88 8.18 3.82
CA PRO A 74 11.93 7.53 4.61
C PRO A 74 11.90 6.00 4.48
N PHE A 75 10.71 5.40 4.51
CA PHE A 75 10.53 3.96 4.30
C PHE A 75 10.99 3.54 2.90
N LEU A 76 10.51 4.25 1.88
CA LEU A 76 10.78 3.92 0.48
C LEU A 76 12.26 4.08 0.14
N ASN A 77 12.94 5.11 0.68
CA ASN A 77 14.38 5.29 0.59
C ASN A 77 15.11 4.11 1.23
N ARG A 78 14.72 3.72 2.45
CA ARG A 78 15.36 2.60 3.14
C ARG A 78 15.20 1.28 2.38
N ALA A 79 14.01 1.02 1.83
CA ALA A 79 13.78 -0.13 0.97
C ALA A 79 14.68 -0.08 -0.27
N TYR A 80 14.79 1.09 -0.92
CA TYR A 80 15.65 1.26 -2.10
C TYR A 80 17.13 1.04 -1.81
N GLU A 81 17.65 1.57 -0.70
CA GLU A 81 19.04 1.35 -0.25
C GLU A 81 19.37 -0.13 -0.07
N LEU A 82 18.41 -0.92 0.41
CA LEU A 82 18.55 -2.37 0.60
C LEU A 82 18.29 -3.19 -0.68
N GLY A 83 17.93 -2.53 -1.78
CA GLY A 83 17.55 -3.19 -3.04
C GLY A 83 16.18 -3.88 -2.99
N LEU A 84 15.32 -3.51 -2.04
CA LEU A 84 13.98 -4.06 -1.89
C LEU A 84 12.97 -3.29 -2.75
N GLY A 85 12.14 -4.05 -3.47
CA GLY A 85 10.92 -3.54 -4.07
C GLY A 85 9.77 -3.43 -3.06
N VAL A 86 8.80 -2.58 -3.36
CA VAL A 86 7.62 -2.36 -2.51
C VAL A 86 6.36 -2.42 -3.38
N VAL A 87 5.47 -3.35 -3.04
CA VAL A 87 4.09 -3.39 -3.53
C VAL A 87 3.24 -2.65 -2.50
N VAL A 88 2.79 -1.46 -2.87
CA VAL A 88 2.04 -0.58 -1.97
C VAL A 88 0.55 -0.76 -2.19
N ALA A 89 -0.23 -0.89 -1.12
CA ALA A 89 -1.69 -0.86 -1.20
C ALA A 89 -2.22 0.42 -0.55
N ILE A 90 -3.07 1.14 -1.27
CA ILE A 90 -3.74 2.35 -0.76
C ILE A 90 -4.84 1.91 0.21
N SER A 91 -5.06 2.70 1.27
CA SER A 91 -6.18 2.45 2.18
C SER A 91 -7.51 2.43 1.44
N ASP A 92 -8.30 1.38 1.69
CA ASP A 92 -9.66 1.25 1.15
C ASP A 92 -10.72 1.87 2.07
N TYR A 93 -10.30 2.40 3.22
CA TYR A 93 -11.17 3.04 4.21
C TYR A 93 -12.07 4.12 3.56
N PRO A 94 -11.55 5.04 2.71
CA PRO A 94 -12.38 6.10 2.13
C PRO A 94 -13.43 5.60 1.12
N TYR A 95 -13.32 4.37 0.61
CA TYR A 95 -14.30 3.81 -0.31
C TYR A 95 -15.33 2.92 0.38
N THR A 96 -14.93 2.27 1.47
CA THR A 96 -15.67 1.14 2.09
C THR A 96 -16.22 1.45 3.47
N GLN A 97 -15.55 2.30 4.24
CA GLN A 97 -15.81 2.47 5.68
C GLN A 97 -16.13 3.91 6.08
N ASP A 98 -15.64 4.90 5.34
CA ASP A 98 -15.86 6.33 5.64
C ASP A 98 -17.36 6.65 5.76
N PRO A 99 -17.82 7.19 6.91
CA PRO A 99 -19.22 7.52 7.13
C PRO A 99 -19.73 8.67 6.24
N THR A 100 -18.83 9.45 5.62
CA THR A 100 -19.16 10.62 4.79
C THR A 100 -19.32 10.29 3.31
N GLY A 101 -18.91 9.10 2.87
CA GLY A 101 -19.09 8.64 1.51
C GLY A 101 -18.54 7.23 1.31
N LYS A 102 -19.43 6.25 1.06
CA LYS A 102 -19.05 4.87 0.74
C LYS A 102 -19.34 4.59 -0.72
N CYS A 103 -18.54 5.18 -1.61
CA CYS A 103 -18.71 4.98 -3.05
C CYS A 103 -18.70 3.49 -3.43
N ALA A 104 -18.08 2.61 -2.64
CA ALA A 104 -18.08 1.16 -2.87
C ALA A 104 -19.35 0.44 -2.36
N ALA A 105 -20.20 1.11 -1.58
CA ALA A 105 -21.39 0.53 -0.96
C ALA A 105 -22.70 0.98 -1.62
N ASP A 106 -22.70 2.12 -2.32
CA ASP A 106 -23.91 2.71 -2.91
C ASP A 106 -23.76 2.96 -4.42
N LEU A 107 -24.88 2.82 -5.15
CA LEU A 107 -24.93 3.14 -6.57
C LEU A 107 -24.52 4.60 -6.81
N PRO A 108 -23.72 4.89 -7.84
CA PRO A 108 -23.40 4.03 -8.99
C PRO A 108 -22.12 3.17 -8.87
N TYR A 109 -21.58 2.96 -7.67
CA TYR A 109 -20.27 2.30 -7.46
C TYR A 109 -19.08 3.04 -8.10
N ASP A 110 -19.18 4.37 -8.20
CA ASP A 110 -18.14 5.21 -8.80
C ASP A 110 -17.26 5.82 -7.70
N CYS A 111 -16.09 5.21 -7.50
CA CYS A 111 -15.06 5.70 -6.58
C CYS A 111 -13.97 6.53 -7.27
N PHE A 112 -14.18 6.99 -8.50
CA PHE A 112 -13.12 7.64 -9.28
C PHE A 112 -12.55 8.87 -8.57
N LYS A 113 -13.39 9.69 -7.94
CA LYS A 113 -12.95 10.94 -7.29
C LYS A 113 -12.07 10.65 -6.09
N GLU A 114 -12.50 9.72 -5.25
CA GLU A 114 -11.81 9.29 -4.04
C GLU A 114 -10.47 8.64 -4.41
N VAL A 115 -10.47 7.72 -5.38
CA VAL A 115 -9.25 7.03 -5.85
C VAL A 115 -8.27 8.04 -6.43
N ARG A 116 -8.76 8.95 -7.28
CA ARG A 116 -7.93 9.98 -7.87
C ARG A 116 -7.34 10.91 -6.82
N SER A 117 -8.11 11.30 -5.80
CA SER A 117 -7.62 12.15 -4.71
C SER A 117 -6.53 11.44 -3.93
N GLN A 118 -6.83 10.24 -3.40
CA GLN A 118 -5.89 9.46 -2.61
C GLN A 118 -4.61 9.17 -3.39
N TYR A 119 -4.72 8.67 -4.63
CA TYR A 119 -3.56 8.40 -5.46
C TYR A 119 -2.71 9.65 -5.69
N SER A 120 -3.34 10.81 -5.93
CA SER A 120 -2.63 12.08 -6.09
C SER A 120 -1.87 12.48 -4.82
N ASP A 121 -2.45 12.24 -3.65
CA ASP A 121 -1.83 12.55 -2.36
C ASP A 121 -0.69 11.57 -2.05
N MET A 122 -0.84 10.27 -2.35
CA MET A 122 0.27 9.31 -2.27
C MET A 122 1.46 9.74 -3.14
N LEU A 123 1.21 10.19 -4.38
CA LEU A 123 2.26 10.70 -5.27
C LEU A 123 3.00 11.90 -4.65
N ARG A 124 2.29 12.81 -4.00
CA ARG A 124 2.89 13.98 -3.32
C ARG A 124 3.66 13.59 -2.07
N ASN A 125 3.18 12.58 -1.34
CA ASN A 125 3.67 12.20 -0.03
C ASN A 125 4.58 10.96 -0.07
N GLY A 126 5.33 10.80 -1.16
CA GLY A 126 6.50 9.92 -1.23
C GLY A 126 6.49 8.90 -2.36
N PHE A 127 5.36 8.68 -3.06
CA PHE A 127 5.34 7.72 -4.16
C PHE A 127 5.96 8.26 -5.45
N ALA A 128 6.16 9.57 -5.55
CA ALA A 128 6.93 10.17 -6.64
C ALA A 128 8.06 11.03 -6.09
N THR A 129 9.19 10.99 -6.78
CA THR A 129 10.37 11.80 -6.50
C THR A 129 10.77 12.61 -7.73
N LYS A 130 11.37 13.76 -7.49
CA LYS A 130 11.89 14.64 -8.54
C LYS A 130 13.27 14.14 -8.95
N SER A 131 13.44 13.81 -10.22
CA SER A 131 14.75 13.44 -10.78
C SER A 131 15.61 14.67 -11.07
N ALA A 132 16.88 14.44 -11.39
CA ALA A 132 17.85 15.47 -11.75
C ALA A 132 17.43 16.33 -12.96
N ASP A 133 16.62 15.76 -13.87
CA ASP A 133 16.04 16.48 -15.02
C ASP A 133 14.84 17.37 -14.66
N GLY A 134 14.47 17.42 -13.37
CA GLY A 134 13.35 18.18 -12.85
C GLY A 134 11.97 17.56 -13.05
N ARG A 135 11.87 16.37 -13.66
CA ARG A 135 10.61 15.64 -13.85
C ARG A 135 10.29 14.75 -12.65
N MET A 136 9.01 14.46 -12.46
CA MET A 136 8.54 13.53 -11.44
C MET A 136 8.54 12.11 -11.99
N TYR A 137 9.13 11.19 -11.22
CA TYR A 137 9.10 9.75 -11.49
C TYR A 137 8.58 9.02 -10.25
N TYR A 138 8.00 7.84 -10.43
CA TYR A 138 7.70 6.99 -9.28
C TYR A 138 8.97 6.71 -8.47
N HIS A 139 8.82 6.58 -7.16
CA HIS A 139 9.91 6.19 -6.29
C HIS A 139 10.45 4.83 -6.78
N PRO A 140 11.78 4.66 -6.96
CA PRO A 140 12.35 3.50 -7.65
C PRO A 140 12.14 2.16 -6.93
N SER A 141 11.84 2.17 -5.63
CA SER A 141 11.45 0.97 -4.89
C SER A 141 10.02 0.51 -5.20
N ILE A 142 9.11 1.35 -5.69
CA ILE A 142 7.73 0.95 -5.98
C ILE A 142 7.68 0.00 -7.18
N LYS A 143 7.06 -1.17 -7.01
CA LYS A 143 6.88 -2.19 -8.07
C LYS A 143 5.45 -2.25 -8.59
N ALA A 144 4.48 -2.04 -7.72
CA ALA A 144 3.07 -2.01 -8.07
C ALA A 144 2.29 -1.22 -7.03
N VAL A 145 1.17 -0.64 -7.46
CA VAL A 145 0.20 0.01 -6.58
C VAL A 145 -1.11 -0.77 -6.66
N ILE A 146 -1.57 -1.25 -5.51
CA ILE A 146 -2.86 -1.89 -5.32
C ILE A 146 -3.85 -0.79 -4.89
N LEU A 147 -4.86 -0.55 -5.71
CA LEU A 147 -5.89 0.47 -5.42
C LEU A 147 -6.89 0.02 -4.34
N ILE A 148 -7.18 -1.29 -4.31
CA ILE A 148 -8.09 -1.91 -3.35
C ILE A 148 -7.67 -3.36 -3.10
N ASN A 149 -7.63 -3.76 -1.83
CA ASN A 149 -7.41 -5.15 -1.44
C ASN A 149 -8.73 -5.92 -1.46
N GLU A 150 -8.78 -7.06 -2.12
CA GLU A 150 -9.94 -7.97 -2.14
C GLU A 150 -11.26 -7.23 -2.46
N PRO A 151 -11.35 -6.57 -3.63
CA PRO A 151 -12.56 -5.86 -4.03
C PRO A 151 -13.81 -6.76 -3.99
N GLU A 152 -13.69 -8.05 -4.25
CA GLU A 152 -14.76 -9.05 -4.18
C GLU A 152 -15.33 -9.24 -2.77
N LEU A 153 -14.52 -9.03 -1.73
CA LEU A 153 -14.97 -9.10 -0.33
C LEU A 153 -15.55 -7.78 0.17
N LYS A 154 -15.17 -6.66 -0.47
CA LYS A 154 -15.42 -5.31 0.07
C LYS A 154 -16.43 -4.48 -0.71
N ILE A 155 -16.60 -4.75 -2.00
CA ILE A 155 -17.60 -4.09 -2.84
C ILE A 155 -18.89 -4.91 -2.77
N THR A 156 -19.94 -4.31 -2.20
CA THR A 156 -21.23 -5.00 -2.02
C THR A 156 -22.22 -4.61 -3.10
N TYR A 157 -22.77 -5.59 -3.81
CA TYR A 157 -23.89 -5.39 -4.73
C TYR A 157 -25.21 -5.64 -4.00
N ASN A 158 -26.11 -4.65 -3.98
CA ASN A 158 -27.41 -4.76 -3.30
C ASN A 158 -27.31 -5.22 -1.82
N LYS A 159 -26.34 -4.66 -1.06
CA LYS A 159 -26.01 -5.03 0.34
C LYS A 159 -25.64 -6.50 0.54
N THR A 160 -25.44 -7.24 -0.55
CA THR A 160 -24.94 -8.61 -0.53
C THR A 160 -23.46 -8.51 -0.91
N ILE A 161 -22.57 -8.89 0.01
CA ILE A 161 -21.18 -9.19 -0.36
C ILE A 161 -21.26 -10.27 -1.44
N ALA A 162 -20.45 -10.18 -2.50
CA ALA A 162 -20.29 -11.27 -3.45
C ALA A 162 -19.71 -12.49 -2.72
N LYS A 163 -20.55 -13.21 -1.96
CA LYS A 163 -20.18 -14.38 -1.19
C LYS A 163 -20.02 -15.53 -2.16
N GLU A 164 -18.83 -15.66 -2.73
CA GLU A 164 -18.22 -16.98 -2.77
C GLU A 164 -17.37 -17.11 -1.51
N SER A 165 -17.86 -17.97 -0.62
CA SER A 165 -17.25 -18.31 0.65
C SER A 165 -15.90 -18.98 0.42
N TRP A 166 -14.82 -18.21 0.52
CA TRP A 166 -13.49 -18.75 0.76
C TRP A 166 -13.38 -19.08 2.25
N SER A 167 -13.55 -20.35 2.59
CA SER A 167 -13.11 -20.88 3.88
C SER A 167 -11.60 -21.07 3.82
N GLU A 168 -10.85 -20.20 4.48
CA GLU A 168 -9.43 -20.44 4.74
C GLU A 168 -9.31 -21.57 5.77
N GLY A 169 -8.59 -22.61 5.40
CA GLY A 169 -8.10 -23.68 6.28
C GLY A 169 -6.61 -23.52 6.54
#